data_AF-A0A8H6XSU5-F1
#
_entry.id   AF-A0A8H6XSU5-F1
#
_cell.length_a   1.000
_cell.length_b   1.000
_cell.length_c   1.000
_cell.angle_alpha   90.00
_cell.angle_beta   90.00
_cell.angle_gamma   90.00
#
_symmetry.space_group_name_H-M   'P 1'
#
loop_
_entity.id
_entity.type
_entity.pdbx_description
1 polymer ?
#
loop_
_entity_poly.entity_id
_entity_poly.type
_entity_poly.pdbx_seq_one_letter_code
_entity_poly.pdbx_strand_id
1 'polypeptide(L)'
;MSDVTLLTANLVIVVLESFLYGIYAIMASCALYFMVSRHREHLNGTSWFPRSNLLSPVALGAQALFITVSVHWLLNVSRVFVAFHHWDDGPGPRIFYSNFSHITEILKYGFLVASFMIGDSLLIHRLWVVSGFRPGIIVFPIITLIGLLTFSVGLIYQLSTYTSNDSMFQAAYRRWTTGVCICCLCTAAYTTGKLCLIALPHRLKSTHSCKVCIWYKLWSVSRALESFGVTSLTTIVRIFTDSAALFATFSLFHLVSYQCGSNIQFIVLDCMPAVVGISNLLVQIRLHWDLTQKRAASTPFMTPQLRIPLDISVGDSQVGSGSDGMKTLYLHP
;
A
#
# COMPACT_ATOMS: atom_id res chain seq x y z
N MET A 1 27.81 -4.03 23.47
CA MET A 1 27.63 -4.16 22.01
C MET A 1 28.19 -2.89 21.42
N SER A 2 29.16 -2.96 20.51
CA SER A 2 29.82 -1.78 19.96
C SER A 2 28.78 -0.87 19.30
N ASP A 3 28.53 0.30 19.91
CA ASP A 3 27.57 1.26 19.38
C ASP A 3 27.97 1.63 17.95
N VAL A 4 27.03 1.48 17.02
CA VAL A 4 27.22 1.91 15.63
C VAL A 4 27.46 3.41 15.65
N THR A 5 28.62 3.85 15.17
CA THR A 5 28.93 5.28 15.11
C THR A 5 27.93 5.99 14.20
N LEU A 6 27.61 7.26 14.49
CA LEU A 6 26.66 8.06 13.71
C LEU A 6 27.00 8.08 12.21
N LEU A 7 28.28 8.12 11.87
CA LEU A 7 28.74 8.10 10.47
C LEU A 7 28.46 6.74 9.80
N THR A 8 28.80 5.64 10.47
CA THR A 8 28.52 4.29 9.97
C THR A 8 27.01 4.07 9.79
N ALA A 9 26.19 4.56 10.73
CA ALA A 9 24.74 4.48 10.64
C ALA A 9 24.21 5.20 9.40
N ASN A 10 24.65 6.45 9.14
CA ASN A 10 24.21 7.23 7.98
C ASN A 10 24.64 6.59 6.63
N LEU A 11 25.82 5.97 6.56
CA LEU A 11 26.23 5.22 5.37
C LEU A 11 25.36 3.99 5.13
N VAL A 12 25.08 3.23 6.18
CA VAL A 12 24.20 2.05 6.11
C VAL A 12 22.76 2.45 5.74
N ILE A 13 22.27 3.58 6.28
CA ILE A 13 20.96 4.15 5.92
C ILE A 13 20.87 4.28 4.40
N VAL A 14 21.83 4.95 3.76
CA VAL A 14 21.73 5.30 2.33
C VAL A 14 21.70 4.05 1.46
N VAL A 15 22.47 3.02 1.81
CA VAL A 15 22.48 1.74 1.09
C VAL A 15 21.14 1.02 1.25
N LEU A 16 20.65 0.87 2.47
CA LEU A 16 19.40 0.15 2.75
C LEU A 16 18.17 0.90 2.20
N GLU A 17 18.14 2.22 2.38
CA GLU A 17 17.07 3.06 1.87
C GLU A 17 17.06 3.06 0.34
N SER A 18 18.21 3.15 -0.33
CA SER A 18 18.28 3.07 -1.80
C SER A 18 17.81 1.72 -2.33
N PHE A 19 18.13 0.62 -1.62
CA PHE A 19 17.63 -0.71 -1.97
C PHE A 19 16.10 -0.80 -1.84
N LEU A 20 15.54 -0.34 -0.70
CA LEU A 20 14.09 -0.32 -0.48
C LEU A 20 13.38 0.62 -1.44
N TYR A 21 13.96 1.79 -1.73
CA TYR A 21 13.45 2.74 -2.71
C TYR A 21 13.43 2.13 -4.11
N GLY A 22 14.47 1.38 -4.52
CA GLY A 22 14.49 0.67 -5.80
C GLY A 22 13.34 -0.32 -5.93
N ILE A 23 13.08 -1.15 -4.90
CA ILE A 23 11.93 -2.06 -4.87
C ILE A 23 10.62 -1.27 -4.98
N TYR A 24 10.49 -0.19 -4.21
CA TYR A 24 9.32 0.66 -4.22
C TYR A 24 9.07 1.30 -5.59
N ALA A 25 10.13 1.78 -6.27
CA ALA A 25 10.05 2.41 -7.59
C ALA A 25 9.60 1.42 -8.68
N ILE A 26 10.10 0.18 -8.64
CA ILE A 26 9.65 -0.88 -9.56
C ILE A 26 8.16 -1.15 -9.34
N MET A 27 7.75 -1.33 -8.08
CA MET A 27 6.34 -1.54 -7.73
C MET A 27 5.46 -0.37 -8.14
N ALA A 28 5.92 0.87 -7.96
CA ALA A 28 5.20 2.08 -8.34
C ALA A 28 5.02 2.15 -9.86
N SER A 29 6.06 1.79 -10.61
CA SER A 29 6.03 1.70 -12.08
C SER A 29 5.02 0.66 -12.56
N CYS A 30 4.99 -0.53 -11.94
CA CYS A 30 3.96 -1.54 -12.23
C CYS A 30 2.55 -1.03 -11.92
N ALA A 31 2.34 -0.39 -10.77
CA ALA A 31 1.04 0.16 -10.40
C ALA A 31 0.58 1.26 -11.37
N LEU A 32 1.47 2.16 -11.78
CA LEU A 32 1.21 3.18 -12.79
C LEU A 32 0.85 2.56 -14.14
N TYR A 33 1.61 1.55 -14.59
CA TYR A 33 1.32 0.81 -15.82
C TYR A 33 -0.09 0.23 -15.80
N PHE A 34 -0.50 -0.43 -14.70
CA PHE A 34 -1.85 -0.98 -14.57
C PHE A 34 -2.95 0.09 -14.55
N MET A 35 -2.70 1.24 -13.93
CA MET A 35 -3.67 2.35 -13.93
C MET A 35 -3.84 2.93 -15.33
N VAL A 36 -2.75 3.10 -16.08
CA VAL A 36 -2.75 3.64 -17.44
C VAL A 36 -3.37 2.64 -18.42
N SER A 37 -3.01 1.36 -18.35
CA SER A 37 -3.56 0.31 -19.23
C SER A 37 -5.08 0.21 -19.10
N ARG A 38 -5.58 0.21 -17.85
CA ARG A 38 -7.02 0.23 -17.58
C ARG A 38 -7.72 1.48 -18.10
N HIS A 39 -7.07 2.65 -18.02
CA HIS A 39 -7.64 3.89 -18.57
C HIS A 39 -7.77 3.82 -20.10
N ARG A 40 -6.78 3.23 -20.79
CA ARG A 40 -6.82 3.04 -22.26
C ARG A 40 -7.91 2.07 -22.71
N GLU A 41 -8.14 0.98 -21.98
CA GLU A 41 -9.24 0.04 -22.28
C GLU A 41 -10.62 0.70 -22.17
N HIS A 42 -10.81 1.62 -21.22
CA HIS A 42 -12.04 2.39 -21.08
C HIS A 42 -12.25 3.43 -22.19
N LEU A 43 -11.17 3.95 -22.79
CA LEU A 43 -11.26 4.88 -23.92
C LEU A 43 -11.64 4.19 -25.23
N ASN A 44 -11.28 2.92 -25.39
CA ASN A 44 -11.59 2.12 -26.58
C ASN A 44 -12.93 1.37 -26.50
N GLY A 45 -13.58 1.35 -25.33
CA GLY A 45 -14.89 0.73 -25.12
C GLY A 45 -15.98 1.77 -24.86
N THR A 46 -17.08 1.71 -25.62
CA THR A 46 -18.30 2.53 -25.47
C THR A 46 -19.01 2.27 -24.13
N SER A 47 -18.48 2.78 -23.02
CA SER A 47 -19.16 2.76 -21.72
C SER A 47 -19.55 4.17 -21.24
N TRP A 48 -20.81 4.31 -20.88
CA TRP A 48 -21.55 5.57 -20.66
C TRP A 48 -21.29 6.26 -19.29
N PHE A 49 -20.28 5.84 -18.53
CA PHE A 49 -19.95 6.42 -17.23
C PHE A 49 -18.49 6.90 -17.17
N PRO A 50 -18.23 8.22 -17.32
CA PRO A 50 -16.90 8.77 -17.26
C PRO A 50 -16.54 9.02 -15.79
N ARG A 51 -15.66 8.20 -15.22
CA ARG A 51 -14.83 8.64 -14.09
C ARG A 51 -13.39 8.32 -14.41
N SER A 52 -12.59 9.38 -14.54
CA SER A 52 -11.14 9.30 -14.73
C SER A 52 -10.54 8.48 -13.57
N ASN A 53 -10.19 7.22 -13.84
CA ASN A 53 -9.60 6.33 -12.84
C ASN A 53 -8.30 6.89 -12.23
N LEU A 54 -7.64 7.84 -12.91
CA LEU A 54 -6.47 8.59 -12.43
C LEU A 54 -6.80 9.57 -11.29
N LEU A 55 -8.05 10.03 -11.16
CA LEU A 55 -8.50 10.89 -10.06
C LEU A 55 -9.11 10.09 -8.90
N SER A 56 -8.98 8.76 -8.89
CA SER A 56 -9.36 7.98 -7.72
C SER A 56 -8.54 8.47 -6.52
N PRO A 57 -9.15 8.72 -5.34
CA PRO A 57 -8.43 9.18 -4.16
C PRO A 57 -7.28 8.24 -3.76
N VAL A 58 -7.39 6.94 -4.08
CA VAL A 58 -6.33 5.96 -3.86
C VAL A 58 -5.16 6.14 -4.83
N ALA A 59 -5.43 6.44 -6.10
CA ALA A 59 -4.41 6.68 -7.12
C ALA A 59 -3.65 7.99 -6.85
N LEU A 60 -4.40 9.05 -6.50
CA LEU A 60 -3.83 10.34 -6.12
C LEU A 60 -2.95 10.21 -4.86
N GLY A 61 -3.42 9.50 -3.84
CA GLY A 61 -2.63 9.27 -2.64
C GLY A 61 -1.37 8.43 -2.92
N ALA A 62 -1.44 7.45 -3.84
CA ALA A 62 -0.27 6.66 -4.24
C ALA A 62 0.78 7.51 -4.97
N GLN A 63 0.34 8.40 -5.87
CA GLN A 63 1.23 9.34 -6.57
C GLN A 63 1.85 10.34 -5.60
N ALA A 64 1.05 10.92 -4.69
CA ALA A 64 1.56 11.82 -3.66
C ALA A 64 2.63 11.13 -2.79
N LEU A 65 2.38 9.88 -2.39
CA LEU A 65 3.31 9.10 -1.59
C LEU A 65 4.59 8.75 -2.38
N PHE A 66 4.48 8.46 -3.67
CA PHE A 66 5.64 8.27 -4.54
C PHE A 66 6.52 9.52 -4.61
N ILE A 67 5.91 10.70 -4.74
CA ILE A 67 6.63 11.98 -4.76
C ILE A 67 7.32 12.22 -3.41
N THR A 68 6.61 12.10 -2.28
CA THR A 68 7.19 12.39 -0.97
C THR A 68 8.33 11.43 -0.62
N VAL A 69 8.19 10.13 -0.91
CA VAL A 69 9.26 9.14 -0.68
C VAL A 69 10.46 9.40 -1.59
N SER A 70 10.24 9.78 -2.85
CA SER A 70 11.34 10.09 -3.79
C SER A 70 12.14 11.32 -3.35
N VAL A 71 11.45 12.37 -2.87
CA VAL A 71 12.11 13.57 -2.35
C VAL A 71 12.86 13.26 -1.06
N HIS A 72 12.27 12.48 -0.15
CA HIS A 72 12.95 12.03 1.07
C HIS A 72 14.26 11.28 0.77
N TRP A 73 14.22 10.31 -0.16
CA TRP A 73 15.40 9.57 -0.60
C TRP A 73 16.46 10.48 -1.26
N LEU A 74 16.04 11.37 -2.16
CA LEU A 74 16.96 12.29 -2.83
C LEU A 74 17.66 13.24 -1.84
N LEU A 75 16.94 13.72 -0.82
CA LEU A 75 17.52 14.52 0.26
C LEU A 75 18.56 13.74 1.05
N ASN A 76 18.33 12.45 1.28
CA ASN A 76 19.29 11.62 2.00
C ASN A 76 20.57 11.35 1.17
N VAL A 77 20.41 11.03 -0.11
CA VAL A 77 21.55 10.84 -1.04
C VAL A 77 22.35 12.13 -1.20
N SER A 78 21.69 13.27 -1.45
CA SER A 78 22.37 14.56 -1.60
C SER A 78 23.15 14.95 -0.35
N ARG A 79 22.64 14.60 0.84
CA ARG A 79 23.33 14.88 2.10
C ARG A 79 24.63 14.10 2.25
N VAL A 80 24.69 12.85 1.78
CA VAL A 80 25.95 12.09 1.74
C VAL A 80 26.95 12.80 0.85
N PHE A 81 26.55 13.17 -0.37
CA PHE A 81 27.45 13.86 -1.29
C PHE A 81 27.95 15.19 -0.72
N VAL A 82 27.08 15.98 -0.09
CA VAL A 82 27.48 17.23 0.57
C VAL A 82 28.48 16.96 1.70
N ALA A 83 28.23 15.94 2.53
CA ALA A 83 29.08 15.60 3.67
C ALA A 83 30.49 15.11 3.26
N PHE A 84 30.60 14.37 2.14
CA PHE A 84 31.89 13.87 1.66
C PHE A 84 32.61 14.83 0.71
N HIS A 85 31.87 15.67 -0.03
CA HIS A 85 32.48 16.65 -0.94
C HIS A 85 33.06 17.87 -0.21
N HIS A 86 32.40 18.36 0.85
CA HIS A 86 32.92 19.48 1.67
C HIS A 86 33.99 19.03 2.68
N TRP A 87 34.57 17.84 2.51
CA TRP A 87 35.61 17.30 3.38
C TRP A 87 36.89 18.17 3.33
N ASP A 88 37.20 18.77 2.19
CA ASP A 88 38.45 19.52 1.99
C ASP A 88 38.43 20.93 2.61
N ASP A 89 37.25 21.52 2.83
CA ASP A 89 37.08 22.92 3.30
C ASP A 89 36.34 23.08 4.65
N GLY A 90 35.88 21.98 5.29
CA GLY A 90 34.96 22.04 6.44
C GLY A 90 35.30 21.12 7.63
N PRO A 91 34.64 21.33 8.79
CA PRO A 91 34.73 20.39 9.92
C PRO A 91 34.18 19.03 9.50
N GLY A 92 34.98 17.97 9.61
CA GLY A 92 34.71 16.65 9.01
C GLY A 92 33.29 16.10 9.19
N PRO A 93 32.85 15.12 8.37
CA PRO A 93 31.46 14.73 8.16
C PRO A 93 30.72 14.28 9.42
N ARG A 94 31.44 13.81 10.44
CA ARG A 94 30.84 13.54 11.76
C ARG A 94 30.18 14.78 12.37
N ILE A 95 30.81 15.95 12.23
CA ILE A 95 30.32 17.23 12.77
C ILE A 95 29.11 17.73 11.96
N PHE A 96 29.13 17.50 10.63
CA PHE A 96 27.99 17.79 9.76
C PHE A 96 26.76 16.94 10.12
N TYR A 97 26.94 15.63 10.35
CA TYR A 97 25.83 14.76 10.77
C TYR A 97 25.37 15.00 12.21
N SER A 98 26.21 15.55 13.10
CA SER A 98 25.76 15.96 14.45
C SER A 98 24.94 17.25 14.46
N ASN A 99 24.94 18.01 13.37
CA ASN A 99 24.10 19.21 13.26
C ASN A 99 22.71 18.85 12.72
N PHE A 100 21.81 18.50 13.64
CA PHE A 100 20.42 18.12 13.32
C PHE A 100 19.52 19.29 12.90
N SER A 101 19.92 20.54 13.14
CA SER A 101 19.15 21.74 12.75
C SER A 101 19.46 22.20 11.31
N HIS A 102 20.33 21.48 10.59
CA HIS A 102 20.57 21.77 9.20
C HIS A 102 19.28 21.64 8.37
N ILE A 103 19.03 22.60 7.47
CA ILE A 103 17.76 22.70 6.72
C ILE A 103 17.41 21.41 5.96
N THR A 104 18.41 20.67 5.47
CA THR A 104 18.21 19.40 4.78
C THR A 104 17.73 18.28 5.69
N GLU A 105 18.14 18.25 6.96
CA GLU A 105 17.62 17.31 7.96
C GLU A 105 16.15 17.63 8.24
N ILE A 106 15.84 18.91 8.50
CA ILE A 106 14.47 19.36 8.81
C ILE A 106 13.53 19.02 7.65
N LEU A 107 13.94 19.31 6.41
CA LEU A 107 13.16 18.96 5.22
C LEU A 107 13.00 17.43 5.07
N LYS A 108 14.06 16.65 5.31
CA LYS A 108 14.00 15.17 5.27
C LYS A 108 12.92 14.64 6.22
N TYR A 109 12.91 15.12 7.47
CA TYR A 109 11.90 14.75 8.46
C TYR A 109 10.49 15.23 8.08
N GLY A 110 10.37 16.41 7.46
CA GLY A 110 9.11 16.91 6.92
C GLY A 110 8.49 15.97 5.88
N PHE A 111 9.28 15.51 4.91
CA PHE A 111 8.82 14.54 3.90
C PHE A 111 8.57 13.14 4.47
N LEU A 112 9.32 12.73 5.51
CA LEU A 112 9.07 11.50 6.25
C LEU A 112 7.69 11.53 6.91
N VAL A 113 7.39 12.59 7.65
CA VAL A 113 6.08 12.81 8.30
C VAL A 113 4.97 12.88 7.26
N ALA A 114 5.18 13.61 6.16
CA ALA A 114 4.19 13.69 5.09
C ALA A 114 3.84 12.31 4.51
N SER A 115 4.86 11.44 4.36
CA SER A 115 4.65 10.06 3.90
C SER A 115 3.81 9.24 4.88
N PHE A 116 4.00 9.42 6.19
CA PHE A 116 3.15 8.79 7.21
C PHE A 116 1.72 9.30 7.17
N MET A 117 1.53 10.63 7.03
CA MET A 117 0.20 11.23 6.93
C MET A 117 -0.58 10.72 5.72
N ILE A 118 0.07 10.63 4.55
CA ILE A 118 -0.55 10.10 3.33
C ILE A 118 -0.83 8.59 3.50
N GLY A 119 0.11 7.84 4.07
CA GLY A 119 -0.03 6.41 4.33
C GLY A 119 -1.23 6.08 5.24
N ASP A 120 -1.35 6.76 6.38
CA ASP A 120 -2.46 6.57 7.31
C ASP A 120 -3.79 7.05 6.72
N SER A 121 -3.78 8.16 5.96
CA SER A 121 -4.97 8.63 5.25
C SER A 121 -5.50 7.60 4.25
N LEU A 122 -4.62 6.90 3.53
CA LEU A 122 -4.99 5.80 2.62
C LEU A 122 -5.58 4.61 3.39
N LEU A 123 -5.04 4.27 4.57
CA LEU A 123 -5.61 3.23 5.43
C LEU A 123 -7.01 3.60 5.94
N ILE A 124 -7.22 4.84 6.36
CA ILE A 124 -8.52 5.36 6.81
C ILE A 124 -9.54 5.32 5.66
N HIS A 125 -9.15 5.78 4.47
CA HIS A 125 -10.00 5.73 3.29
C HIS A 125 -10.42 4.29 2.95
N ARG A 126 -9.50 3.32 3.02
CA ARG A 126 -9.83 1.90 2.80
C ARG A 126 -10.83 1.36 3.82
N LEU A 127 -10.65 1.70 5.11
CA LEU A 127 -11.59 1.32 6.15
C LEU A 127 -12.98 1.93 5.92
N TRP A 128 -13.04 3.19 5.49
CA TRP A 128 -14.28 3.88 5.16
C TRP A 128 -15.07 3.11 4.09
N VAL A 129 -14.41 2.80 2.97
CA VAL A 129 -15.04 2.13 1.82
C VAL A 129 -15.53 0.74 2.19
N VAL A 130 -14.71 -0.06 2.89
CA VAL A 130 -15.07 -1.42 3.31
C VAL A 130 -16.21 -1.42 4.34
N SER A 131 -16.28 -0.39 5.18
CA SER A 131 -17.33 -0.28 6.21
C SER A 131 -18.68 0.18 5.67
N GLY A 132 -18.82 0.35 4.35
CA GLY A 132 -20.07 0.82 3.73
C GLY A 132 -20.40 2.27 4.12
N PHE A 133 -19.40 3.15 4.20
CA PHE A 133 -19.57 4.58 4.47
C PHE A 133 -20.17 4.94 5.83
N ARG A 134 -19.99 4.07 6.85
CA ARG A 134 -20.45 4.34 8.23
C ARG A 134 -19.48 5.25 8.99
N PRO A 135 -19.86 6.50 9.34
CA PRO A 135 -18.94 7.48 9.93
C PRO A 135 -18.48 7.11 11.34
N GLY A 136 -19.24 6.33 12.11
CA GLY A 136 -18.85 5.95 13.48
C GLY A 136 -17.57 5.13 13.57
N ILE A 137 -17.17 4.42 12.51
CA ILE A 137 -15.99 3.54 12.51
C ILE A 137 -14.69 4.33 12.26
N ILE A 138 -14.77 5.47 11.57
CA ILE A 138 -13.60 6.27 11.17
C ILE A 138 -13.23 7.37 12.17
N VAL A 139 -14.11 7.68 13.14
CA VAL A 139 -13.88 8.75 14.13
C VAL A 139 -12.56 8.54 14.87
N PHE A 140 -12.32 7.33 15.37
CA PHE A 140 -11.11 7.02 16.11
C PHE A 140 -9.83 7.18 15.26
N PRO A 141 -9.74 6.60 14.04
CA PRO A 141 -8.62 6.84 13.14
C PRO A 141 -8.37 8.31 12.78
N ILE A 142 -9.43 9.11 12.62
CA ILE A 142 -9.30 10.55 12.34
C ILE A 142 -8.69 11.29 13.53
N ILE A 143 -9.12 10.98 14.76
CA ILE A 143 -8.53 11.56 15.98
C ILE A 143 -7.04 11.22 16.06
N THR A 144 -6.67 9.97 15.79
CA THR A 144 -5.26 9.57 15.78
C THR A 144 -4.45 10.24 14.67
N LEU A 145 -5.06 10.53 13.52
CA LEU A 145 -4.43 11.26 12.41
C LEU A 145 -4.15 12.72 12.79
N ILE A 146 -5.10 13.37 13.47
CA ILE A 146 -4.90 14.73 14.01
C ILE A 146 -3.80 14.72 15.09
N GLY A 147 -3.80 13.70 15.96
CA GLY A 147 -2.72 13.51 16.93
C GLY A 147 -1.36 13.34 16.26
N LEU A 148 -1.30 12.55 15.19
CA LEU A 148 -0.08 12.36 14.41
C LEU A 148 0.41 13.69 13.81
N LEU A 149 -0.49 14.54 13.30
CA LEU A 149 -0.13 15.87 12.81
C LEU A 149 0.45 16.76 13.93
N THR A 150 -0.21 16.83 15.09
CA THR A 150 0.24 17.70 16.20
C THR A 150 1.58 17.24 16.77
N PHE A 151 1.77 15.93 16.98
CA PHE A 151 3.06 15.40 17.45
C PHE A 151 4.16 15.61 16.41
N SER A 152 3.84 15.55 15.12
CA SER A 152 4.82 15.76 14.05
C SER A 152 5.26 17.21 13.93
N VAL A 153 4.35 18.18 14.11
CA VAL A 153 4.71 19.60 14.18
C VAL A 153 5.65 19.86 15.35
N GLY A 154 5.33 19.29 16.53
CA GLY A 154 6.21 19.37 17.71
C GLY A 154 7.58 18.73 17.47
N LEU A 155 7.64 17.60 16.74
CA LEU A 155 8.88 16.94 16.36
C LEU A 155 9.77 17.84 15.49
N ILE A 156 9.20 18.43 14.43
CA ILE A 156 9.93 19.30 13.50
C ILE A 156 10.39 20.59 14.20
N TYR A 157 9.55 21.17 15.06
CA TYR A 157 9.91 22.33 15.86
C TYR A 157 11.08 22.02 16.81
N GLN A 158 11.02 20.90 17.52
CA GLN A 158 12.11 20.47 18.40
C GLN A 158 13.40 20.23 17.61
N LEU A 159 13.30 19.69 16.38
CA LEU A 159 14.45 19.49 15.49
C LEU A 159 15.12 20.82 15.10
N SER A 160 14.31 21.87 14.83
CA SER A 160 14.82 23.19 14.46
C SER A 160 15.54 23.93 15.60
N THR A 161 15.21 23.60 16.84
CA THR A 161 15.77 24.26 18.04
C THR A 161 17.03 23.57 18.57
N TYR A 162 17.42 22.42 18.00
CA TYR A 162 18.63 21.70 18.43
C TYR A 162 19.92 22.40 18.03
N THR A 163 20.87 22.42 18.95
CA THR A 163 22.24 22.87 18.68
C THR A 163 23.19 21.68 18.51
N SER A 164 24.34 21.87 17.85
CA SER A 164 25.27 20.81 17.43
C SER A 164 25.86 19.93 18.55
N ASN A 165 25.54 20.21 19.83
CA ASN A 165 26.03 19.47 20.99
C ASN A 165 24.92 18.67 21.73
N ASP A 166 23.68 18.78 21.26
CA ASP A 166 22.54 18.09 21.86
C ASP A 166 22.33 16.69 21.27
N SER A 167 22.00 15.71 22.11
CA SER A 167 21.68 14.36 21.67
C SER A 167 20.18 14.21 21.34
N MET A 168 19.85 13.48 20.28
CA MET A 168 18.46 13.15 19.90
C MET A 168 17.74 12.22 20.92
N PHE A 169 18.41 11.80 21.99
CA PHE A 169 17.82 11.01 23.08
C PHE A 169 17.27 11.87 24.22
N GLN A 170 17.34 13.21 24.09
CA GLN A 170 16.73 14.11 25.05
C GLN A 170 15.23 13.86 25.22
N ALA A 171 14.74 14.06 26.44
CA ALA A 171 13.38 13.73 26.83
C ALA A 171 12.30 14.44 25.97
N ALA A 172 12.58 15.66 25.49
CA ALA A 172 11.68 16.43 24.65
C ALA A 172 11.45 15.75 23.29
N TYR A 173 12.51 15.52 22.51
CA TYR A 173 12.42 14.83 21.22
C TYR A 173 11.87 13.40 21.35
N ARG A 174 12.24 12.70 22.44
CA ARG A 174 11.70 11.38 22.76
C ARG A 174 10.19 11.37 22.92
N ARG A 175 9.62 12.38 23.57
CA ARG A 175 8.17 12.51 23.77
C ARG A 175 7.43 12.69 22.45
N TRP A 176 7.93 13.57 21.58
CA TRP A 176 7.32 13.83 20.27
C TRP A 176 7.41 12.61 19.35
N THR A 177 8.60 12.00 19.23
CA THR A 177 8.82 10.80 18.39
C THR A 177 7.98 9.62 18.85
N THR A 178 7.90 9.39 20.16
CA THR A 178 7.07 8.32 20.73
C THR A 178 5.59 8.57 20.45
N GLY A 179 5.13 9.83 20.54
CA GLY A 179 3.76 10.23 20.20
C GLY A 179 3.39 9.91 18.75
N VAL A 180 4.25 10.29 17.79
CA VAL A 180 4.11 9.96 16.36
C VAL A 180 3.97 8.44 16.18
N CYS A 181 4.88 7.66 16.76
CA CYS A 181 4.88 6.19 16.62
C CYS A 181 3.61 5.56 17.21
N ILE A 182 3.18 6.01 18.39
CA ILE A 182 1.97 5.50 19.06
C ILE A 182 0.74 5.81 18.21
N CYS A 183 0.62 7.03 17.67
CA CYS A 183 -0.49 7.39 16.79
C CYS A 183 -0.54 6.49 15.55
N CYS A 184 0.57 6.32 14.82
CA CYS A 184 0.65 5.43 13.65
C CYS A 184 0.25 3.99 14.01
N LEU A 185 0.79 3.46 15.12
CA LEU A 185 0.48 2.10 15.59
C LEU A 185 -0.99 1.94 15.97
N CYS A 186 -1.58 2.94 16.63
CA CYS A 186 -2.99 2.92 17.00
C CYS A 186 -3.89 2.92 15.77
N THR A 187 -3.58 3.74 14.77
CA THR A 187 -4.31 3.78 13.50
C THR A 187 -4.20 2.45 12.75
N ALA A 188 -2.97 1.92 12.60
CA ALA A 188 -2.73 0.65 11.92
C ALA A 188 -3.38 -0.54 12.65
N ALA A 189 -3.27 -0.62 13.98
CA ALA A 189 -3.86 -1.69 14.78
C ALA A 189 -5.39 -1.63 14.80
N TYR A 190 -5.98 -0.44 14.89
CA TYR A 190 -7.42 -0.26 14.88
C TYR A 190 -8.03 -0.62 13.51
N THR A 191 -7.46 -0.06 12.43
CA THR A 191 -7.93 -0.33 11.06
C THR A 191 -7.85 -1.83 10.76
N THR A 192 -6.73 -2.47 11.09
CA THR A 192 -6.54 -3.92 10.94
C THR A 192 -7.53 -4.73 11.77
N GLY A 193 -7.75 -4.34 13.03
CA GLY A 193 -8.70 -5.02 13.92
C GLY A 193 -10.15 -4.94 13.42
N LYS A 194 -10.58 -3.75 12.97
CA LYS A 194 -11.93 -3.55 12.41
C LYS A 194 -12.11 -4.29 11.08
N LEU A 195 -11.14 -4.23 10.19
CA LEU A 195 -11.12 -5.00 8.94
C LEU A 195 -11.25 -6.50 9.24
N CYS A 196 -10.44 -7.04 10.16
CA CYS A 196 -10.52 -8.44 10.54
C CYS A 196 -11.89 -8.83 11.11
N LEU A 197 -12.52 -7.97 11.92
CA LEU A 197 -13.88 -8.20 12.44
C LEU A 197 -14.94 -8.22 11.35
N ILE A 198 -14.80 -7.41 10.30
CA ILE A 198 -15.71 -7.39 9.15
C ILE A 198 -15.53 -8.64 8.28
N ALA A 199 -14.30 -9.13 8.15
CA ALA A 199 -13.98 -10.33 7.34
C ALA A 199 -14.28 -11.66 8.05
N LEU A 200 -14.43 -11.67 9.38
CA LEU A 200 -14.76 -12.87 10.12
C LEU A 200 -16.19 -13.33 9.80
N PRO A 201 -16.37 -14.58 9.32
CA PRO A 201 -17.71 -15.13 9.15
C PRO A 201 -18.40 -15.16 10.52
N HIS A 202 -19.68 -14.81 10.52
CA HIS A 202 -20.56 -14.59 11.67
C HIS A 202 -20.63 -15.75 12.70
N ARG A 203 -19.93 -16.88 12.48
CA ARG A 203 -19.94 -18.09 13.32
C ARG A 203 -18.88 -18.15 14.45
N LEU A 204 -17.92 -17.24 14.52
CA LEU A 204 -16.86 -17.26 15.56
C LEU A 204 -16.90 -16.02 16.47
N LYS A 205 -18.09 -15.64 16.95
CA LYS A 205 -18.27 -14.54 17.93
C LYS A 205 -17.85 -14.90 19.37
N SER A 206 -17.43 -16.14 19.65
CA SER A 206 -17.15 -16.61 21.01
C SER A 206 -15.74 -17.16 21.17
N THR A 207 -14.72 -16.30 21.15
CA THR A 207 -13.54 -16.50 22.01
C THR A 207 -12.80 -15.18 22.16
N HIS A 208 -12.98 -14.55 23.32
CA HIS A 208 -12.15 -13.45 23.77
C HIS A 208 -10.72 -13.98 24.02
N SER A 209 -9.73 -13.13 23.73
CA SER A 209 -8.31 -13.29 24.07
C SER A 209 -7.45 -14.03 23.04
N CYS A 210 -7.02 -13.30 22.00
CA CYS A 210 -5.61 -13.00 21.74
C CYS A 210 -5.42 -12.59 20.26
N LYS A 211 -5.09 -11.32 20.01
CA LYS A 211 -4.91 -10.76 18.66
C LYS A 211 -3.79 -11.46 17.85
N VAL A 212 -2.89 -12.19 18.52
CA VAL A 212 -1.79 -12.97 17.90
C VAL A 212 -2.25 -14.37 17.47
N CYS A 213 -3.14 -15.02 18.25
CA CYS A 213 -3.72 -16.32 17.88
C CYS A 213 -4.68 -16.24 16.68
N ILE A 214 -5.23 -15.05 16.42
CA ILE A 214 -6.12 -14.76 15.28
C ILE A 214 -5.36 -14.88 13.95
N TRP A 215 -4.10 -14.43 13.88
CA TRP A 215 -3.31 -14.48 12.65
C TRP A 215 -2.94 -15.93 12.26
N TYR A 216 -2.54 -16.75 13.24
CA TYR A 216 -2.17 -18.15 13.00
C TYR A 216 -3.37 -19.01 12.55
N LYS A 217 -4.55 -18.80 13.15
CA LYS A 217 -5.79 -19.48 12.70
C LYS A 217 -6.36 -18.94 11.39
N LEU A 218 -6.17 -17.66 11.08
CA LEU A 218 -6.56 -17.09 9.78
C LEU A 218 -5.73 -17.68 8.63
N TRP A 219 -4.44 -17.93 8.88
CA TRP A 219 -3.57 -18.63 7.94
C TRP A 219 -3.97 -20.10 7.73
N SER A 220 -4.39 -20.81 8.78
CA SER A 220 -4.80 -22.22 8.68
C SER A 220 -6.19 -22.41 8.05
N VAL A 221 -7.14 -21.51 8.32
CA VAL A 221 -8.52 -21.60 7.79
C VAL A 221 -8.58 -21.16 6.32
N SER A 222 -7.69 -20.29 5.87
CA SER A 222 -7.69 -19.85 4.47
C SER A 222 -7.20 -20.92 3.49
N ARG A 223 -6.45 -21.94 3.94
CA ARG A 223 -6.15 -23.13 3.12
C ARG A 223 -7.35 -24.07 2.96
N ALA A 224 -8.33 -24.01 3.86
CA ALA A 224 -9.55 -24.83 3.77
C ALA A 224 -10.64 -24.17 2.91
N LEU A 225 -10.59 -22.85 2.69
CA LEU A 225 -11.61 -22.09 1.95
C LEU A 225 -11.30 -21.90 0.46
N GLU A 226 -10.08 -22.21 -0.01
CA GLU A 226 -9.79 -22.31 -1.44
C GLU A 226 -10.61 -23.41 -2.15
N SER A 227 -11.23 -24.33 -1.38
CA SER A 227 -12.08 -25.40 -1.91
C SER A 227 -13.50 -24.95 -2.33
N PHE A 228 -13.95 -23.72 -2.05
CA PHE A 228 -15.36 -23.34 -2.23
C PHE A 228 -15.65 -22.17 -3.19
N GLY A 229 -14.66 -21.66 -3.94
CA GLY A 229 -14.93 -20.89 -5.17
C GLY A 229 -15.71 -19.57 -5.05
N VAL A 230 -16.03 -19.07 -3.85
CA VAL A 230 -16.69 -17.76 -3.67
C VAL A 230 -15.61 -16.71 -3.36
N THR A 231 -15.21 -15.92 -4.36
CA THR A 231 -14.33 -14.76 -4.14
C THR A 231 -15.06 -13.67 -3.35
N SER A 232 -14.95 -13.76 -2.03
CA SER A 232 -15.68 -12.93 -1.09
C SER A 232 -14.88 -11.69 -0.69
N LEU A 233 -15.60 -10.70 -0.14
CA LEU A 233 -15.07 -9.51 0.53
C LEU A 233 -13.92 -9.85 1.51
N THR A 234 -13.87 -11.07 2.02
CA THR A 234 -12.80 -11.63 2.85
C THR A 234 -11.42 -11.62 2.17
N THR A 235 -11.30 -11.92 0.88
CA THR A 235 -9.99 -11.90 0.17
C THR A 235 -9.43 -10.48 0.10
N ILE A 236 -10.27 -9.52 -0.27
CA ILE A 236 -9.90 -8.10 -0.35
C ILE A 236 -9.46 -7.58 1.02
N VAL A 237 -10.24 -7.89 2.06
CA VAL A 237 -9.91 -7.47 3.42
C VAL A 237 -8.61 -8.12 3.92
N ARG A 238 -8.37 -9.40 3.59
CA ARG A 238 -7.11 -10.08 3.92
C ARG A 238 -5.90 -9.39 3.32
N ILE A 239 -5.97 -8.99 2.05
CA ILE A 239 -4.90 -8.25 1.37
C ILE A 239 -4.58 -6.94 2.12
N PHE A 240 -5.61 -6.23 2.59
CA PHE A 240 -5.44 -4.98 3.34
C PHE A 240 -4.81 -5.23 4.70
N THR A 241 -5.27 -6.25 5.41
CA THR A 241 -4.75 -6.68 6.71
C THR A 241 -3.28 -7.08 6.64
N ASP A 242 -2.89 -7.85 5.61
CA ASP A 242 -1.49 -8.28 5.44
C ASP A 242 -0.53 -7.10 5.27
N SER A 243 -0.94 -6.11 4.48
CA SER A 243 -0.12 -4.92 4.20
C SER A 243 -0.07 -3.96 5.40
N ALA A 244 -1.18 -3.81 6.13
CA ALA A 244 -1.22 -3.01 7.35
C ALA A 244 -0.40 -3.64 8.48
N ALA A 245 -0.37 -4.97 8.57
CA ALA A 245 0.44 -5.70 9.53
C ALA A 245 1.94 -5.49 9.27
N LEU A 246 2.39 -5.48 8.01
CA LEU A 246 3.78 -5.18 7.66
C LEU A 246 4.21 -3.80 8.18
N PHE A 247 3.40 -2.76 7.94
CA PHE A 247 3.70 -1.42 8.42
C PHE A 247 3.68 -1.33 9.96
N ALA A 248 2.73 -1.99 10.61
CA ALA A 248 2.64 -2.01 12.08
C ALA A 248 3.84 -2.71 12.73
N THR A 249 4.28 -3.85 12.20
CA THR A 249 5.47 -4.57 12.70
C THR A 249 6.72 -3.71 12.55
N PHE A 250 6.89 -3.03 11.42
CA PHE A 250 8.05 -2.16 11.21
C PHE A 250 8.02 -0.94 12.15
N SER A 251 6.85 -0.35 12.37
CA SER A 251 6.65 0.75 13.32
C SER A 251 6.93 0.32 14.77
N LEU A 252 6.52 -0.89 15.14
CA LEU A 252 6.80 -1.46 16.45
C LEU A 252 8.29 -1.70 16.64
N PHE A 253 8.97 -2.21 15.61
CA PHE A 253 10.41 -2.41 15.63
C PHE A 253 11.17 -1.09 15.81
N HIS A 254 10.75 -0.03 15.12
CA HIS A 254 11.27 1.32 15.33
C HIS A 254 11.06 1.77 16.78
N LEU A 255 9.84 1.65 17.31
CA LEU A 255 9.52 2.07 18.67
C LEU A 255 10.36 1.34 19.73
N VAL A 256 10.54 0.03 19.59
CA VAL A 256 11.37 -0.76 20.51
C VAL A 256 12.84 -0.33 20.42
N SER A 257 13.37 -0.21 19.20
CA SER A 257 14.76 0.26 18.97
C SER A 257 15.00 1.65 19.56
N TYR A 258 13.98 2.52 19.46
CA TYR A 258 13.99 3.87 19.99
C TYR A 258 14.02 3.90 21.53
N GLN A 259 13.19 3.08 22.19
CA GLN A 259 13.20 2.99 23.66
C GLN A 259 14.46 2.34 24.22
N CYS A 260 15.11 1.46 23.45
CA CYS A 260 16.40 0.89 23.82
C CYS A 260 17.56 1.89 23.68
N GLY A 261 17.34 3.10 23.15
CA GLY A 261 18.39 4.10 22.99
C GLY A 261 19.42 3.75 21.91
N SER A 262 19.09 2.86 20.98
CA SER A 262 20.04 2.36 19.97
C SER A 262 20.08 3.26 18.74
N ASN A 263 21.28 3.52 18.22
CA ASN A 263 21.47 4.25 16.95
C ASN A 263 20.84 3.53 15.73
N ILE A 264 20.47 2.26 15.87
CA ILE A 264 19.71 1.51 14.85
C ILE A 264 18.38 2.20 14.53
N GLN A 265 17.81 2.95 15.48
CA GLN A 265 16.58 3.72 15.25
C GLN A 265 16.66 4.62 14.01
N PHE A 266 17.82 5.23 13.73
CA PHE A 266 18.00 6.12 12.58
C PHE A 266 17.87 5.35 11.27
N ILE A 267 18.47 4.15 11.23
CA ILE A 267 18.36 3.22 10.10
C ILE A 267 16.91 2.87 9.84
N VAL A 268 16.18 2.47 10.88
CA VAL A 268 14.79 2.04 10.75
C VAL A 268 13.90 3.22 10.35
N LEU A 269 14.12 4.39 10.94
CA LEU A 269 13.33 5.59 10.72
C LEU A 269 13.40 6.05 9.25
N ASP A 270 14.60 6.19 8.70
CA ASP A 270 14.79 6.59 7.29
C ASP A 270 14.30 5.52 6.30
N CYS A 271 14.25 4.24 6.70
CA CYS A 271 13.64 3.19 5.88
C CYS A 271 12.09 3.21 5.90
N MET A 272 11.46 3.83 6.90
CA MET A 272 10.00 3.74 7.08
C MET A 272 9.18 4.30 5.91
N PRO A 273 9.52 5.45 5.30
CA PRO A 273 8.76 5.98 4.16
C PRO A 273 8.68 4.99 3.00
N ALA A 274 9.78 4.30 2.67
CA ALA A 274 9.80 3.27 1.64
C ALA A 274 8.89 2.08 2.01
N VAL A 275 8.92 1.63 3.27
CA VAL A 275 8.05 0.53 3.76
C VAL A 275 6.57 0.91 3.71
N VAL A 276 6.22 2.15 4.09
CA VAL A 276 4.85 2.68 3.97
C VAL A 276 4.41 2.66 2.50
N GLY A 277 5.30 3.06 1.59
CA GLY A 277 5.01 3.01 0.16
C GLY A 277 4.80 1.60 -0.36
N ILE A 278 5.70 0.67 -0.04
CA ILE A 278 5.61 -0.74 -0.44
C ILE A 278 4.29 -1.35 0.06
N SER A 279 3.96 -1.17 1.34
CA SER A 279 2.70 -1.69 1.91
C SER A 279 1.47 -1.13 1.19
N ASN A 280 1.46 0.16 0.84
CA ASN A 280 0.34 0.78 0.15
C ASN A 280 0.22 0.36 -1.32
N LEU A 281 1.33 0.08 -2.00
CA LEU A 281 1.35 -0.44 -3.38
C LEU A 281 1.01 -1.93 -3.46
N LEU A 282 1.43 -2.75 -2.50
CA LEU A 282 1.08 -4.18 -2.43
C LEU A 282 -0.43 -4.39 -2.49
N VAL A 283 -1.17 -3.56 -1.75
CA VAL A 283 -2.63 -3.58 -1.78
C VAL A 283 -3.16 -3.30 -3.18
N GLN A 284 -2.65 -2.27 -3.87
CA GLN A 284 -3.13 -1.90 -5.20
C GLN A 284 -2.83 -2.99 -6.22
N ILE A 285 -1.61 -3.51 -6.25
CA ILE A 285 -1.20 -4.53 -7.23
C ILE A 285 -2.04 -5.81 -7.06
N ARG A 286 -2.22 -6.29 -5.82
CA ARG A 286 -3.01 -7.50 -5.54
C ARG A 286 -4.49 -7.31 -5.90
N LEU A 287 -5.07 -6.14 -5.60
CA LEU A 287 -6.43 -5.81 -6.03
C LEU A 287 -6.58 -5.87 -7.55
N HIS A 288 -5.62 -5.33 -8.31
CA HIS A 288 -5.64 -5.37 -9.76
C HIS A 288 -5.49 -6.80 -10.29
N TRP A 289 -4.59 -7.59 -9.72
CA TRP A 289 -4.39 -8.99 -10.09
C TRP A 289 -5.68 -9.82 -9.90
N ASP A 290 -6.32 -9.72 -8.73
CA ASP A 290 -7.57 -10.42 -8.43
C ASP A 290 -8.70 -10.04 -9.40
N LEU A 291 -8.79 -8.77 -9.79
CA LEU A 291 -9.77 -8.32 -10.77
C LEU A 291 -9.49 -8.88 -12.17
N THR A 292 -8.22 -8.92 -12.59
CA THR A 292 -7.82 -9.48 -13.90
C THR A 292 -8.10 -10.98 -13.96
N GLN A 293 -7.81 -11.72 -12.89
CA GLN A 293 -8.11 -13.16 -12.80
C GLN A 293 -9.62 -13.42 -12.90
N LYS A 294 -10.45 -12.62 -12.24
CA LYS A 294 -11.91 -12.70 -12.37
C LYS A 294 -12.38 -12.42 -13.80
N ARG A 295 -11.79 -11.44 -14.49
CA ARG A 295 -12.13 -11.11 -15.88
C ARG A 295 -11.80 -12.27 -16.82
N ALA A 296 -10.64 -12.90 -16.65
CA ALA A 296 -10.24 -14.07 -17.42
C ALA A 296 -11.13 -15.30 -17.15
N ALA A 297 -11.61 -15.49 -15.92
CA ALA A 297 -12.52 -16.57 -15.57
C ALA A 297 -13.98 -16.34 -16.06
N SER A 298 -14.37 -15.09 -16.31
CA SER A 298 -15.73 -14.72 -16.76
C SER A 298 -15.88 -14.57 -18.27
N THR A 299 -14.77 -14.52 -19.03
CA THR A 299 -14.82 -14.73 -20.48
C THR A 299 -15.09 -16.21 -20.75
N PRO A 300 -16.27 -16.61 -21.26
CA PRO A 300 -16.49 -17.99 -21.64
C PRO A 300 -15.45 -18.36 -22.70
N PHE A 301 -14.86 -19.55 -22.56
CA PHE A 301 -14.03 -20.17 -23.57
C PHE A 301 -14.90 -20.33 -24.83
N MET A 302 -14.91 -19.29 -25.67
CA MET A 302 -15.51 -19.34 -26.99
C MET A 302 -14.54 -20.21 -27.78
N THR A 303 -14.79 -21.53 -27.75
CA THR A 303 -14.19 -22.45 -28.71
C THR A 303 -14.34 -21.80 -30.07
N PRO A 304 -13.26 -21.65 -30.86
CA PRO A 304 -13.40 -21.22 -32.23
C PRO A 304 -14.21 -22.33 -32.91
N GLN A 305 -15.51 -22.10 -33.09
CA GLN A 305 -16.32 -22.87 -34.01
C GLN A 305 -15.70 -22.59 -35.37
N LEU A 306 -14.76 -23.46 -35.77
CA LEU A 306 -14.22 -23.55 -37.10
C LEU A 306 -15.41 -23.89 -38.00
N ARG A 307 -16.14 -22.87 -38.46
CA ARG A 307 -17.19 -22.99 -39.45
C ARG A 307 -16.48 -23.31 -40.77
N ILE A 308 -16.22 -24.59 -41.00
CA ILE A 308 -15.83 -25.11 -42.31
C ILE A 308 -17.02 -24.81 -43.23
N PRO A 309 -16.88 -23.97 -44.28
CA PRO A 309 -17.90 -23.85 -45.29
C PRO A 309 -17.87 -25.15 -46.11
N LEU A 310 -18.83 -26.05 -45.85
CA LEU A 310 -19.13 -27.14 -46.77
C LEU A 310 -19.93 -26.55 -47.92
N ASP A 311 -19.19 -26.07 -48.92
CA ASP A 311 -19.71 -25.71 -50.23
C ASP A 311 -19.90 -27.01 -51.02
N ILE A 312 -21.06 -27.67 -50.84
CA ILE A 312 -21.49 -28.75 -51.73
C ILE A 312 -22.45 -28.13 -52.74
N SER A 313 -21.89 -27.79 -53.90
CA SER A 313 -22.63 -27.51 -55.13
C SER A 313 -23.53 -28.70 -55.47
N VAL A 314 -24.84 -28.51 -55.44
CA VAL A 314 -25.81 -29.41 -56.09
C VAL A 314 -26.34 -28.64 -57.30
N GLY A 315 -25.92 -29.10 -58.49
CA GLY A 315 -26.31 -28.52 -59.76
C GLY A 315 -27.79 -28.71 -60.06
N ASP A 316 -28.38 -27.67 -60.65
CA ASP A 316 -29.72 -27.67 -61.21
C ASP A 316 -29.87 -28.73 -62.30
N SER A 317 -30.96 -29.49 -62.25
CA SER A 317 -31.55 -30.16 -63.42
C SER A 317 -33.06 -30.25 -63.20
N GLN A 318 -33.80 -29.66 -64.15
CA GLN A 318 -35.25 -29.58 -64.18
C GLN A 318 -35.94 -30.95 -64.27
N VAL A 319 -37.22 -31.02 -63.87
CA VAL A 319 -38.39 -31.47 -64.68
C VAL A 319 -39.56 -31.92 -63.76
N GLY A 320 -40.77 -31.39 -64.01
CA GLY A 320 -42.00 -32.21 -64.05
C GLY A 320 -42.98 -32.21 -62.87
N SER A 321 -44.08 -31.46 -63.04
CA SER A 321 -45.49 -31.90 -62.89
C SER A 321 -46.00 -32.61 -61.61
N GLY A 322 -47.00 -31.99 -60.95
CA GLY A 322 -48.21 -32.72 -60.51
C GLY A 322 -48.58 -32.69 -59.03
N SER A 323 -49.79 -32.14 -58.77
CA SER A 323 -50.83 -32.59 -57.82
C SER A 323 -50.58 -32.58 -56.29
N ASP A 324 -51.51 -31.89 -55.62
CA ASP A 324 -52.17 -32.17 -54.33
C ASP A 324 -51.37 -32.52 -53.07
N GLY A 325 -51.75 -31.87 -51.96
CA GLY A 325 -51.61 -32.50 -50.65
C GLY A 325 -51.27 -31.57 -49.50
N MET A 326 -52.30 -30.91 -48.98
CA MET A 326 -52.42 -30.50 -47.58
C MET A 326 -51.86 -31.56 -46.61
N LYS A 327 -50.96 -31.17 -45.69
CA LYS A 327 -50.76 -31.85 -44.40
C LYS A 327 -50.00 -30.98 -43.40
N THR A 328 -50.80 -30.32 -42.56
CA THR A 328 -50.53 -30.04 -41.15
C THR A 328 -50.03 -31.30 -40.43
N LEU A 329 -48.99 -31.20 -39.61
CA LEU A 329 -48.78 -32.15 -38.51
C LEU A 329 -48.25 -31.42 -37.26
N TYR A 330 -49.01 -31.60 -36.18
CA TYR A 330 -48.82 -31.10 -34.83
C TYR A 330 -47.94 -32.05 -33.98
N LEU A 331 -47.57 -31.53 -32.79
CA LEU A 331 -47.28 -32.20 -31.51
C LEU A 331 -45.80 -32.46 -31.12
N HIS A 332 -45.29 -31.59 -30.22
CA HIS A 332 -44.97 -31.83 -28.78
C HIS A 332 -44.60 -33.25 -28.30
N PRO A 333 -43.85 -33.42 -27.18
CA PRO A 333 -43.75 -32.53 -26.00
C PRO A 333 -42.49 -31.68 -25.90
#